data_AF-A0AAV5S6B7-F1
#
_entry.id   AF-A0AAV5S6B7-F1
#
_cell.length_a   1.000
_cell.length_b   1.000
_cell.length_c   1.000
_cell.angle_alpha   90.00
_cell.angle_beta   90.00
_cell.angle_gamma   90.00
#
_symmetry.space_group_name_H-M   'P 1'
#
loop_
_entity.id
_entity.type
_entity.pdbx_description
1 polymer ?
#
loop_
_entity_poly.entity_id
_entity_poly.type
_entity_poly.pdbx_seq_one_letter_code
_entity_poly.pdbx_strand_id
1 'polypeptide(L)'
;IMQRILNPLLSRSNSRKMRLGDIAYRLQQVVQKTTGKSHEIFMGKGDMITSSHQMSETSHCRVRVGDYYTMSYETPVQYNINDVAAEKIMSNIDFGENLGGSGYEGQLPFPRYDQIYTPNDQLYYPADRFAYPPVEQQPYYPPAPIVPVVPLECFSGDLIVETVDGPKRMADLKTGDEVLSVQENMIIFSPIIMFLHRDEDQMAELNVITTANGDSVKLTNEHLIYVTNCDPRSPLRLVRAQEVTTDHCLMAARAPVRKLTIDRVTNVTKTHERGIYAPLTSTGDIIVNDVYSSCHSNLAARTIQQFFFGVYRSIHRSLSFIMPEEGALPLGVGYLLSSFDVFIPTK
;
A
#
# COMPACT_ATOMS: atom_id res chain seq x y z
N ILE A 1 7.48 -31.42 6.59
CA ILE A 1 5.99 -31.43 6.72
C ILE A 1 5.35 -31.38 5.34
N MET A 2 5.57 -30.32 4.57
CA MET A 2 4.98 -30.08 3.24
C MET A 2 5.08 -31.26 2.27
N GLN A 3 6.27 -31.78 1.98
CA GLN A 3 6.48 -32.89 1.02
C GLN A 3 5.74 -34.19 1.40
N ARG A 4 5.56 -34.47 2.70
CA ARG A 4 4.86 -35.67 3.18
C ARG A 4 3.35 -35.60 2.95
N ILE A 5 2.79 -34.39 2.92
CA ILE A 5 1.34 -34.15 2.90
C ILE A 5 0.86 -33.82 1.49
N LEU A 6 1.63 -33.03 0.73
CA LEU A 6 1.26 -32.59 -0.61
C LEU A 6 1.21 -33.74 -1.62
N ASN A 7 2.17 -34.66 -1.59
CA ASN A 7 2.26 -35.74 -2.58
C ASN A 7 1.00 -36.64 -2.60
N PRO A 8 0.45 -37.09 -1.46
CA PRO A 8 -0.83 -37.81 -1.42
C PRO A 8 -2.05 -36.99 -1.86
N LEU A 9 -2.07 -35.68 -1.58
CA LEU A 9 -3.19 -34.79 -1.89
C LEU A 9 -3.26 -34.42 -3.38
N LEU A 10 -2.12 -34.41 -4.06
CA LEU A 10 -2.00 -34.09 -5.49
C LEU A 10 -1.93 -35.33 -6.39
N SER A 11 -1.80 -36.52 -5.81
CA SER A 11 -1.74 -37.78 -6.56
C SER A 11 -3.03 -38.04 -7.34
N ARG A 12 -2.89 -38.21 -8.66
CA ARG A 12 -3.96 -38.62 -9.60
C ARG A 12 -4.64 -39.95 -9.23
N SER A 13 -4.04 -40.75 -8.36
CA SER A 13 -4.56 -42.03 -7.88
C SER A 13 -5.69 -41.87 -6.85
N ASN A 14 -5.83 -40.68 -6.25
CA ASN A 14 -6.88 -40.42 -5.27
C ASN A 14 -8.21 -40.07 -5.98
N SER A 15 -9.25 -40.88 -5.74
CA SER A 15 -10.56 -40.84 -6.40
C SER A 15 -11.42 -39.60 -6.09
N ARG A 16 -10.93 -38.65 -5.29
CA ARG A 16 -11.50 -37.31 -5.16
C ARG A 16 -10.50 -36.29 -5.66
N LYS A 17 -10.75 -35.75 -6.86
CA LYS A 17 -10.05 -34.58 -7.38
C LYS A 17 -10.43 -33.35 -6.53
N MET A 18 -9.70 -33.12 -5.46
CA MET A 18 -9.85 -31.94 -4.62
C MET A 18 -9.50 -30.66 -5.41
N ARG A 19 -10.19 -29.55 -5.13
CA ARG A 19 -9.78 -28.26 -5.70
C ARG A 19 -8.50 -27.77 -5.04
N LEU A 20 -7.76 -26.89 -5.71
CA LEU A 20 -6.46 -26.42 -5.24
C LEU A 20 -6.58 -25.65 -3.91
N GLY A 21 -7.59 -24.78 -3.78
CA GLY A 21 -7.90 -24.11 -2.50
C GLY A 21 -8.21 -25.08 -1.36
N ASP A 22 -8.91 -26.19 -1.62
CA ASP A 22 -9.18 -27.21 -0.60
C ASP A 22 -7.89 -27.94 -0.16
N ILE A 23 -6.96 -28.13 -1.10
CA ILE A 23 -5.65 -28.73 -0.82
C ILE A 23 -4.82 -27.76 0.03
N ALA A 24 -4.82 -26.46 -0.31
CA ALA A 24 -4.14 -25.41 0.44
C ALA A 24 -4.68 -25.33 1.88
N TYR A 25 -6.01 -25.31 2.05
CA TYR A 25 -6.65 -25.31 3.36
C TYR A 25 -6.26 -26.52 4.22
N ARG A 26 -6.29 -27.74 3.65
CA ARG A 26 -5.87 -28.94 4.39
C ARG A 26 -4.41 -28.88 4.79
N LEU A 27 -3.56 -28.39 3.91
CA LEU A 27 -2.13 -28.25 4.19
C LEU A 27 -1.91 -27.23 5.31
N GLN A 28 -2.64 -26.12 5.30
CA GLN A 28 -2.59 -25.07 6.32
C GLN A 28 -2.94 -25.64 7.69
N GLN A 29 -4.06 -26.37 7.79
CA GLN A 29 -4.47 -27.02 9.04
C GLN A 29 -3.41 -27.97 9.59
N VAL A 30 -2.73 -28.75 8.74
CA VAL A 30 -1.68 -29.67 9.20
C VAL A 30 -0.41 -28.93 9.62
N VAL A 31 0.02 -27.91 8.86
CA VAL A 31 1.19 -27.10 9.21
C VAL A 31 0.97 -26.39 10.54
N GLN A 32 -0.18 -25.73 10.72
CA GLN A 32 -0.51 -25.01 11.95
C GLN A 32 -0.56 -25.94 13.16
N LYS A 33 -1.22 -27.10 13.03
CA LYS A 33 -1.29 -28.09 14.11
C LYS A 33 0.09 -28.67 14.46
N THR A 34 0.98 -28.80 13.49
CA THR A 34 2.32 -29.37 13.71
C THR A 34 3.28 -28.35 14.32
N THR A 35 3.17 -27.08 13.93
CA THR A 35 4.06 -26.00 14.38
C THR A 35 3.56 -25.32 15.65
N GLY A 36 2.26 -25.43 15.96
CA GLY A 36 1.62 -24.69 17.05
C GLY A 36 1.48 -23.19 16.76
N LYS A 37 1.66 -22.78 15.51
CA LYS A 37 1.68 -21.38 15.08
C LYS A 37 0.79 -21.17 13.86
N SER A 38 0.22 -19.99 13.72
CA SER A 38 -0.58 -19.63 12.55
C SER A 38 0.30 -19.50 11.31
N HIS A 39 -0.19 -20.08 10.23
CA HIS A 39 0.49 -20.15 8.95
C HIS A 39 -0.51 -19.93 7.84
N GLU A 40 -0.07 -19.24 6.80
CA GLU A 40 -0.83 -19.10 5.58
C GLU A 40 -0.16 -19.84 4.43
N ILE A 41 -0.99 -20.38 3.54
CA ILE A 41 -0.54 -21.18 2.42
C ILE A 41 -1.06 -20.62 1.10
N PHE A 42 -0.11 -20.34 0.20
CA PHE A 42 -0.40 -19.97 -1.18
C PHE A 42 -0.02 -21.11 -2.11
N MET A 43 -0.90 -21.39 -3.07
CA MET A 43 -0.68 -22.42 -4.06
C MET A 43 -1.19 -21.98 -5.43
N GLY A 44 -0.33 -22.08 -6.45
CA GLY A 44 -0.70 -21.66 -7.79
C GLY A 44 0.20 -22.25 -8.87
N LYS A 45 -0.16 -22.03 -10.14
CA LYS A 45 0.63 -22.51 -11.30
C LYS A 45 1.90 -21.67 -11.55
N GLY A 46 1.93 -20.44 -11.06
CA GLY A 46 3.09 -19.56 -11.11
C GLY A 46 3.74 -19.46 -9.73
N ASP A 47 5.04 -19.20 -9.71
CA ASP A 47 5.73 -18.89 -8.48
C ASP A 47 5.43 -17.46 -8.05
N MET A 48 4.71 -17.33 -6.95
CA MET A 48 4.23 -16.04 -6.45
C MET A 48 5.24 -15.38 -5.49
N ILE A 49 6.41 -15.99 -5.27
CA ILE A 49 7.34 -15.58 -4.23
C ILE A 49 8.70 -15.19 -4.78
N THR A 50 8.97 -13.90 -4.63
CA THR A 50 10.18 -13.26 -5.11
C THR A 50 11.20 -13.03 -3.99
N SER A 51 10.77 -12.84 -2.74
CA SER A 51 11.64 -12.66 -1.56
C SER A 51 10.94 -13.03 -0.24
N SER A 52 11.71 -13.36 0.79
CA SER A 52 11.23 -13.62 2.16
C SER A 52 12.19 -12.99 3.18
N HIS A 53 11.65 -12.31 4.19
CA HIS A 53 12.41 -11.75 5.33
C HIS A 53 12.31 -12.65 6.58
N GLN A 54 11.70 -13.83 6.42
CA GLN A 54 11.56 -14.82 7.48
C GLN A 54 12.90 -15.50 7.71
N MET A 55 13.51 -15.29 8.88
CA MET A 55 14.88 -15.78 9.17
C MET A 55 14.91 -17.15 9.85
N SER A 56 13.75 -17.68 10.28
CA SER A 56 13.65 -18.98 10.95
C SER A 56 13.37 -20.10 9.96
N GLU A 57 14.04 -21.24 10.14
CA GLU A 57 13.88 -22.44 9.31
C GLU A 57 12.45 -23.03 9.36
N THR A 58 11.72 -22.79 10.44
CA THR A 58 10.34 -23.30 10.62
C THR A 58 9.28 -22.29 10.20
N SER A 59 9.67 -21.05 9.92
CA SER A 59 8.72 -19.96 9.73
C SER A 59 8.33 -19.74 8.27
N HIS A 60 9.00 -20.42 7.33
CA HIS A 60 8.58 -20.44 5.94
C HIS A 60 9.06 -21.69 5.20
N CYS A 61 8.35 -22.08 4.15
CA CYS A 61 8.72 -23.21 3.30
C CYS A 61 8.17 -23.01 1.88
N ARG A 62 9.08 -22.93 0.90
CA ARG A 62 8.77 -22.89 -0.53
C ARG A 62 9.08 -24.24 -1.15
N VAL A 63 8.11 -24.80 -1.86
CA VAL A 63 8.23 -26.13 -2.47
C VAL A 63 7.38 -26.18 -3.72
N ARG A 64 7.93 -26.76 -4.79
CA ARG A 64 7.19 -27.08 -6.01
C ARG A 64 6.69 -28.52 -5.93
N VAL A 65 5.39 -28.73 -6.14
CA VAL A 65 4.78 -30.08 -6.21
C VAL A 65 3.97 -30.22 -7.48
N GLY A 66 4.44 -31.08 -8.38
CA GLY A 66 3.89 -31.19 -9.73
C GLY A 66 4.01 -29.86 -10.50
N ASP A 67 2.87 -29.40 -11.04
CA ASP A 67 2.76 -28.14 -11.80
C ASP A 67 2.48 -26.92 -10.92
N TYR A 68 2.46 -27.10 -9.59
CA TYR A 68 2.09 -26.04 -8.65
C TYR A 68 3.28 -25.63 -7.78
N TYR A 69 3.38 -24.33 -7.56
CA TYR A 69 4.27 -23.71 -6.58
C TYR A 69 3.47 -23.52 -5.30
N THR A 70 4.03 -24.00 -4.19
CA THR A 70 3.42 -23.89 -2.86
C THR A 70 4.36 -23.15 -1.93
N MET A 71 3.81 -22.19 -1.20
CA MET A 71 4.45 -21.57 -0.06
C MET A 71 3.64 -21.77 1.19
N SER A 72 4.33 -22.03 2.28
CA SER A 72 3.84 -21.82 3.63
C SER A 72 4.67 -20.73 4.30
N TYR A 73 4.04 -19.83 5.04
CA TYR A 73 4.74 -18.87 5.89
C TYR A 73 4.00 -18.67 7.21
N GLU A 74 4.76 -18.49 8.29
CA GLU A 74 4.26 -18.16 9.63
C GLU A 74 3.75 -16.72 9.59
N THR A 75 2.52 -16.49 10.04
CA THR A 75 1.94 -15.15 9.98
C THR A 75 2.64 -14.20 10.96
N PRO A 76 2.96 -12.95 10.56
CA PRO A 76 3.66 -12.00 11.44
C PRO A 76 2.88 -11.70 12.73
N VAL A 77 1.54 -11.67 12.62
CA VAL A 77 0.63 -11.59 13.75
C VAL A 77 0.02 -12.97 13.95
N GLN A 78 0.20 -13.54 15.13
CA GLN A 78 -0.31 -14.87 15.45
C GLN A 78 -1.79 -14.82 15.80
N TYR A 79 -2.59 -15.71 15.20
CA TYR A 79 -4.02 -15.84 15.49
C TYR A 79 -4.37 -17.23 16.04
N ASN A 80 -5.59 -17.38 16.54
CA ASN A 80 -6.04 -18.63 17.14
C ASN A 80 -6.28 -19.71 16.08
N ILE A 81 -5.29 -20.59 15.89
CA ILE A 81 -5.34 -21.72 14.95
C ILE A 81 -6.41 -22.77 15.27
N ASN A 82 -7.03 -22.72 16.46
CA ASN A 82 -8.13 -23.61 16.83
C ASN A 82 -9.51 -23.07 16.42
N ASP A 83 -9.60 -21.84 15.92
CA ASP A 83 -10.84 -21.30 15.36
C ASP A 83 -11.05 -21.83 13.93
N VAL A 84 -11.50 -23.07 13.85
CA VAL A 84 -11.70 -23.79 12.59
C VAL A 84 -12.75 -23.11 11.69
N ALA A 85 -13.64 -22.30 12.26
CA ALA A 85 -14.65 -21.56 11.50
C ALA A 85 -14.02 -20.36 10.80
N ALA A 86 -13.24 -19.54 11.52
CA ALA A 86 -12.48 -18.44 10.93
C ALA A 86 -11.49 -18.93 9.87
N GLU A 87 -10.76 -20.02 10.17
CA GLU A 87 -9.83 -20.65 9.23
C GLU A 87 -10.51 -21.06 7.93
N LYS A 88 -11.70 -21.68 8.02
CA LYS A 88 -12.46 -22.12 6.86
C LYS A 88 -13.00 -20.95 6.05
N ILE A 89 -13.36 -19.83 6.68
CA ILE A 89 -13.79 -18.62 5.98
C ILE A 89 -12.61 -18.00 5.21
N MET A 90 -11.48 -17.80 5.89
CA MET A 90 -10.28 -17.19 5.30
C MET A 90 -9.70 -18.04 4.17
N SER A 91 -9.74 -19.37 4.30
CA SER A 91 -9.23 -20.26 3.25
C SER A 91 -10.12 -20.34 2.00
N ASN A 92 -11.36 -19.85 2.06
CA ASN A 92 -12.31 -19.88 0.95
C ASN A 92 -12.58 -18.49 0.37
N ILE A 93 -11.67 -17.52 0.55
CA ILE A 93 -11.75 -16.22 -0.13
C ILE A 93 -11.64 -16.36 -1.66
N ASP A 94 -10.98 -17.44 -2.10
CA ASP A 94 -10.84 -17.81 -3.50
C ASP A 94 -12.05 -18.60 -4.03
N PHE A 95 -13.09 -18.82 -3.21
CA PHE A 95 -14.27 -19.56 -3.64
C PHE A 95 -14.97 -18.87 -4.82
N GLY A 96 -15.19 -19.65 -5.89
CA GLY A 96 -15.72 -19.16 -7.16
C GLY A 96 -14.65 -18.98 -8.23
N GLU A 97 -13.36 -18.98 -7.85
CA GLU A 97 -12.25 -18.93 -8.80
C GLU A 97 -11.92 -20.30 -9.42
N ASN A 98 -11.31 -20.27 -10.60
CA ASN A 98 -10.95 -21.49 -11.35
C ASN A 98 -10.04 -22.45 -10.59
N LEU A 99 -9.13 -21.91 -9.77
CA LEU A 99 -8.24 -22.68 -8.89
C LEU A 99 -8.68 -22.63 -7.42
N GLY A 100 -9.80 -21.97 -7.11
CA GLY A 100 -10.22 -21.70 -5.75
C GLY A 100 -10.75 -22.91 -4.98
N GLY A 101 -11.09 -22.72 -3.71
CA GLY A 101 -11.73 -23.74 -2.87
C GLY A 101 -13.12 -24.17 -3.34
N SER A 102 -13.67 -25.20 -2.69
CA SER A 102 -15.05 -25.65 -2.89
C SER A 102 -16.08 -24.80 -2.16
N GLY A 103 -15.64 -23.93 -1.25
CA GLY A 103 -16.52 -23.15 -0.39
C GLY A 103 -17.21 -23.99 0.69
N TYR A 104 -18.24 -23.41 1.31
CA TYR A 104 -19.13 -24.08 2.25
C TYR A 104 -20.60 -23.80 1.94
N GLU A 105 -21.50 -24.57 2.56
CA GLU A 105 -22.94 -24.46 2.35
C GLU A 105 -23.45 -23.05 2.66
N GLY A 106 -24.15 -22.44 1.70
CA GLY A 106 -24.65 -21.08 1.81
C GLY A 106 -23.62 -19.98 1.53
N GLN A 107 -22.35 -20.32 1.23
CA GLN A 107 -21.35 -19.31 0.85
C GLN A 107 -21.66 -18.75 -0.54
N LEU A 108 -21.75 -17.43 -0.65
CA LEU A 108 -21.75 -16.73 -1.93
C LEU A 108 -20.29 -16.52 -2.39
N PRO A 109 -20.00 -16.67 -3.69
CA PRO A 109 -18.70 -16.29 -4.24
C PRO A 109 -18.37 -14.86 -3.87
N PHE A 110 -17.10 -14.59 -3.54
CA PHE A 110 -16.66 -13.22 -3.34
C PHE A 110 -16.86 -12.44 -4.65
N PRO A 111 -17.44 -11.21 -4.60
CA PRO A 111 -17.66 -10.42 -5.80
C PRO A 111 -16.35 -10.22 -6.55
N ARG A 112 -16.30 -10.69 -7.80
CA ARG A 112 -15.14 -10.45 -8.65
C ARG A 112 -15.25 -9.06 -9.25
N TYR A 113 -14.15 -8.33 -9.27
CA TYR A 113 -14.12 -6.94 -9.73
C TYR A 113 -14.63 -6.76 -11.18
N ASP A 114 -14.48 -7.79 -12.01
CA ASP A 114 -14.98 -7.86 -13.39
C ASP A 114 -16.51 -8.01 -13.49
N GLN A 115 -17.18 -8.43 -12.41
CA GLN A 115 -18.64 -8.60 -12.35
C GLN A 115 -19.36 -7.36 -11.79
N ILE A 116 -18.61 -6.38 -11.28
CA ILE A 116 -19.17 -5.16 -10.66
C ILE A 116 -19.37 -4.04 -11.70
N TYR A 117 -18.78 -4.17 -12.90
CA TYR A 117 -18.86 -3.16 -13.95
C TYR A 117 -19.33 -3.76 -15.28
N THR A 118 -20.66 -3.81 -15.48
CA THR A 118 -21.26 -3.80 -16.82
C THR A 118 -21.72 -2.37 -17.12
N PRO A 119 -21.34 -1.75 -18.27
CA PRO A 119 -21.63 -0.33 -18.54
C PRO A 119 -23.11 0.07 -18.67
N ASN A 120 -24.06 -0.86 -18.52
CA ASN A 120 -25.48 -0.63 -18.84
C ASN A 120 -26.50 -1.13 -17.81
N ASP A 121 -26.09 -1.68 -16.68
CA ASP A 121 -27.05 -2.03 -15.63
C ASP A 121 -27.23 -0.85 -14.68
N GLN A 122 -28.33 -0.11 -14.87
CA GLN A 122 -28.92 0.63 -13.76
C GLN A 122 -29.20 -0.38 -12.65
N LEU A 123 -28.60 -0.18 -11.48
CA LEU A 123 -28.89 -0.93 -10.26
C LEU A 123 -30.36 -0.71 -9.86
N TYR A 124 -31.27 -1.44 -10.49
CA TYR A 124 -32.63 -1.64 -10.00
C TYR A 124 -32.55 -2.62 -8.84
N TYR A 125 -32.43 -2.10 -7.63
CA TYR A 125 -32.84 -2.85 -6.44
C TYR A 125 -34.37 -2.92 -6.49
N PRO A 126 -35.01 -4.09 -6.65
CA PRO A 126 -36.45 -4.17 -6.49
C PRO A 126 -36.79 -3.84 -5.03
N ALA A 127 -37.38 -2.67 -4.81
CA ALA A 127 -37.78 -2.17 -3.49
C ALA A 127 -38.91 -2.97 -2.82
N ASP A 128 -39.46 -3.98 -3.50
CA ASP A 128 -40.78 -4.54 -3.16
C ASP A 128 -40.74 -5.96 -2.57
N ARG A 129 -39.61 -6.43 -2.02
CA ARG A 129 -39.54 -7.76 -1.35
C ARG A 129 -39.19 -7.75 0.14
N PHE A 130 -39.10 -6.58 0.77
CA PHE A 130 -39.02 -6.48 2.22
C PHE A 130 -40.25 -5.78 2.78
N ALA A 131 -41.39 -6.49 2.76
CA ALA A 131 -42.44 -6.18 3.71
C ALA A 131 -41.93 -6.57 5.10
N TYR A 132 -41.55 -5.57 5.90
CA TYR A 132 -41.14 -5.77 7.28
C TYR A 132 -42.28 -6.45 8.05
N PRO A 133 -42.06 -7.57 8.75
CA PRO A 133 -43.00 -8.02 9.76
C PRO A 133 -43.12 -6.95 10.86
N PRO A 134 -44.27 -6.87 11.57
CA PRO A 134 -44.48 -5.87 12.61
C PRO A 134 -43.40 -5.95 13.69
N VAL A 135 -43.00 -4.77 14.17
CA VAL A 135 -41.86 -4.52 15.06
C VAL A 135 -41.99 -5.30 16.36
N GLU A 136 -41.35 -6.46 16.39
CA GLU A 136 -40.99 -7.13 17.64
C GLU A 136 -39.56 -6.70 18.00
N GLN A 137 -39.43 -6.14 19.20
CA GLN A 137 -38.26 -5.52 19.83
C GLN A 137 -36.92 -5.68 19.08
N GLN A 138 -36.46 -4.58 18.47
CA GLN A 138 -35.17 -4.55 17.77
C GLN A 138 -34.03 -4.91 18.75
N PRO A 139 -33.17 -5.89 18.41
CA PRO A 139 -31.90 -6.07 19.10
C PRO A 139 -31.01 -4.85 18.83
N TYR A 140 -30.33 -4.38 19.87
CA TYR A 140 -29.37 -3.28 19.79
C TYR A 140 -28.30 -3.59 18.73
N TYR A 141 -28.34 -2.85 17.62
CA TYR A 141 -27.27 -2.86 16.63
C TYR A 141 -26.16 -1.90 17.12
N PRO A 142 -24.91 -2.38 17.32
CA PRO A 142 -23.82 -1.46 17.55
C PRO A 142 -23.66 -0.54 16.32
N PRO A 143 -23.26 0.74 16.51
CA PRO A 143 -23.02 1.64 15.39
C PRO A 143 -22.00 1.02 14.42
N ALA A 144 -22.19 1.26 13.13
CA ALA A 144 -21.27 0.81 12.09
C ALA A 144 -19.81 1.15 12.46
N PRO A 145 -18.83 0.28 12.15
CA PRO A 145 -17.44 0.58 12.42
C PRO A 145 -17.07 1.89 11.72
N ILE A 146 -16.58 2.83 12.52
CA ILE A 146 -16.06 4.12 12.07
C ILE A 146 -14.92 3.78 11.09
N VAL A 147 -15.10 4.04 9.80
CA VAL A 147 -13.98 3.94 8.85
C VAL A 147 -12.95 4.96 9.30
N PRO A 148 -11.73 4.57 9.70
CA PRO A 148 -10.73 5.53 10.11
C PRO A 148 -10.48 6.48 8.94
N VAL A 149 -10.59 7.78 9.20
CA VAL A 149 -10.17 8.82 8.26
C VAL A 149 -8.69 8.57 8.01
N VAL A 150 -8.34 8.06 6.82
CA VAL A 150 -6.95 7.80 6.46
C VAL A 150 -6.21 9.13 6.54
N PRO A 151 -5.15 9.25 7.35
CA PRO A 151 -4.39 10.48 7.43
C PRO A 151 -3.74 10.78 6.07
N LEU A 152 -4.17 11.87 5.44
CA LEU A 152 -3.71 12.26 4.11
C LEU A 152 -2.30 12.87 4.23
N GLU A 153 -1.34 12.35 3.47
CA GLU A 153 0.02 12.87 3.36
C GLU A 153 0.23 13.56 2.01
N CYS A 154 0.06 14.87 1.96
CA CYS A 154 0.02 15.60 0.69
C CYS A 154 0.74 16.95 0.76
N PHE A 155 1.14 17.43 -0.42
CA PHE A 155 1.65 18.75 -0.72
C PHE A 155 0.52 19.68 -1.20
N SER A 156 0.70 20.98 -1.00
CA SER A 156 -0.15 21.97 -1.68
C SER A 156 0.13 22.04 -3.19
N GLY A 157 -0.89 22.34 -3.97
CA GLY A 157 -0.81 22.40 -5.43
C GLY A 157 0.03 23.55 -6.00
N ASP A 158 0.29 24.60 -5.23
CA ASP A 158 1.04 25.78 -5.69
C ASP A 158 2.56 25.69 -5.52
N LEU A 159 3.04 24.67 -4.82
CA LEU A 159 4.47 24.45 -4.63
C LEU A 159 5.15 24.17 -5.98
N ILE A 160 6.39 24.61 -6.13
CA ILE A 160 7.16 24.47 -7.37
C ILE A 160 8.09 23.26 -7.26
N VAL A 161 8.13 22.48 -8.32
CA VAL A 161 9.02 21.33 -8.48
C VAL A 161 9.83 21.54 -9.74
N GLU A 162 11.16 21.41 -9.61
CA GLU A 162 12.04 21.48 -10.77
C GLU A 162 12.00 20.16 -11.54
N THR A 163 11.71 20.26 -12.84
CA THR A 163 11.66 19.13 -13.76
C THR A 163 12.71 19.29 -14.86
N VAL A 164 12.96 18.23 -15.64
CA VAL A 164 13.85 18.29 -16.81
C VAL A 164 13.43 19.35 -17.83
N ASP A 165 12.13 19.64 -17.93
CA ASP A 165 11.55 20.66 -18.82
C ASP A 165 11.46 22.05 -18.17
N GLY A 166 11.98 22.20 -16.94
CA GLY A 166 11.91 23.42 -16.15
C GLY A 166 10.95 23.31 -14.95
N PRO A 167 10.75 24.41 -14.21
CA PRO A 167 9.90 24.41 -13.02
C PRO A 167 8.42 24.23 -13.39
N LYS A 168 7.74 23.32 -12.70
CA LYS A 168 6.28 23.10 -12.78
C LYS A 168 5.65 23.26 -11.40
N ARG A 169 4.37 23.64 -11.34
CA ARG A 169 3.62 23.59 -10.07
C ARG A 169 3.27 22.15 -9.75
N MET A 170 3.15 21.84 -8.46
CA MET A 170 2.74 20.52 -7.96
C MET A 170 1.43 20.05 -8.59
N ALA A 171 0.47 20.96 -8.79
CA ALA A 171 -0.80 20.69 -9.47
C ALA A 171 -0.65 20.32 -10.95
N ASP A 172 0.39 20.83 -11.61
CA ASP A 172 0.61 20.65 -13.06
C ASP A 172 1.47 19.41 -13.37
N LEU A 173 2.03 18.78 -12.33
CA LEU A 173 2.82 17.56 -12.49
C LEU A 173 1.97 16.38 -13.00
N LYS A 174 2.60 15.55 -13.81
CA LYS A 174 2.01 14.34 -14.39
C LYS A 174 2.89 13.12 -14.12
N THR A 175 2.27 11.94 -14.14
CA THR A 175 3.02 10.68 -14.18
C THR A 175 3.97 10.71 -15.37
N GLY A 176 5.21 10.28 -15.18
CA GLY A 176 6.27 10.34 -16.18
C GLY A 176 7.15 11.59 -16.10
N ASP A 177 6.67 12.70 -15.52
CA ASP A 177 7.52 13.88 -15.30
C ASP A 177 8.73 13.51 -14.44
N GLU A 178 9.92 13.88 -14.90
CA GLU A 178 11.16 13.67 -14.16
C GLU A 178 11.45 14.86 -13.26
N VAL A 179 11.43 14.65 -11.95
CA VAL A 179 11.54 15.69 -10.92
C VAL A 179 12.81 15.53 -10.08
N LEU A 180 13.30 16.64 -9.51
CA LEU A 180 14.45 16.57 -8.63
C LEU A 180 14.20 15.72 -7.38
N SER A 181 15.19 14.89 -7.06
CA SER A 181 15.19 13.90 -5.99
C SER A 181 16.63 13.56 -5.58
N VAL A 182 16.83 12.74 -4.54
CA VAL A 182 18.13 12.36 -4.00
C VAL A 182 18.31 10.84 -4.02
N GLN A 183 19.41 10.35 -4.59
CA GLN A 183 19.81 8.95 -4.54
C GLN A 183 21.26 8.85 -4.07
N GLU A 184 21.51 8.11 -2.98
CA GLU A 184 22.87 7.86 -2.44
C GLU A 184 23.71 9.16 -2.29
N ASN A 185 23.07 10.25 -1.86
CA ASN A 185 23.61 11.62 -1.71
C ASN A 185 23.84 12.42 -3.02
N MET A 186 23.41 11.92 -4.16
CA MET A 186 23.42 12.65 -5.43
C MET A 186 22.03 13.20 -5.72
N ILE A 187 21.96 14.45 -6.16
CA ILE A 187 20.72 15.03 -6.67
C ILE A 187 20.54 14.56 -8.11
N ILE A 188 19.43 13.88 -8.38
CA ILE A 188 19.10 13.30 -9.67
C ILE A 188 17.68 13.70 -10.08
N PHE A 189 17.37 13.54 -11.36
CA PHE A 189 16.00 13.53 -11.83
C PHE A 189 15.42 12.12 -11.70
N SER A 190 14.23 12.02 -11.13
CA SER A 190 13.53 10.76 -10.84
C SER A 190 12.10 10.87 -11.37
N PRO A 191 11.62 9.90 -12.16
CA PRO A 191 10.27 9.97 -12.72
C PRO A 191 9.21 9.83 -11.63
N ILE A 192 8.15 10.61 -11.74
CA ILE A 192 6.90 10.38 -11.00
C ILE A 192 6.27 9.12 -11.58
N ILE A 193 6.16 8.08 -10.75
CA ILE A 193 5.60 6.80 -11.17
C ILE A 193 4.08 6.73 -11.01
N MET A 194 3.52 7.52 -10.09
CA MET A 194 2.07 7.67 -9.87
C MET A 194 1.78 8.79 -8.86
N PHE A 195 0.51 9.13 -8.67
CA PHE A 195 0.03 9.93 -7.54
C PHE A 195 -0.71 9.04 -6.55
N LEU A 196 -0.24 8.96 -5.30
CA LEU A 196 -0.92 8.22 -4.22
C LEU A 196 -2.25 8.89 -3.85
N HIS A 197 -2.29 10.22 -3.97
CA HIS A 197 -3.47 11.04 -3.75
C HIS A 197 -3.42 12.26 -4.68
N ARG A 198 -4.56 12.63 -5.25
CA ARG A 198 -4.74 13.84 -6.06
C ARG A 198 -6.21 14.24 -5.99
N ASP A 199 -6.48 15.33 -5.30
CA ASP A 199 -7.80 15.93 -5.24
C ASP A 199 -7.63 17.44 -5.41
N GLU A 200 -8.10 17.97 -6.53
CA GLU A 200 -7.92 19.38 -6.92
C GLU A 200 -8.92 20.31 -6.22
N ASP A 201 -10.02 19.77 -5.69
CA ASP A 201 -11.11 20.51 -5.09
C ASP A 201 -11.13 20.43 -3.55
N GLN A 202 -10.41 19.47 -2.98
CA GLN A 202 -10.33 19.29 -1.53
C GLN A 202 -9.67 20.49 -0.84
N MET A 203 -10.40 21.07 0.11
CA MET A 203 -9.84 22.00 1.08
C MET A 203 -9.11 21.23 2.19
N ALA A 204 -7.86 21.60 2.46
CA ALA A 204 -7.05 20.97 3.51
C ALA A 204 -6.33 22.01 4.37
N GLU A 205 -6.18 21.69 5.66
CA GLU A 205 -5.24 22.41 6.53
C GLU A 205 -3.80 21.94 6.23
N LEU A 206 -2.89 22.90 6.08
CA LEU A 206 -1.49 22.68 5.73
C LEU A 206 -0.58 23.40 6.72
N ASN A 207 0.53 22.74 7.05
CA ASN A 207 1.66 23.30 7.79
C ASN A 207 2.56 24.04 6.80
N VAL A 208 2.68 25.35 6.96
CA VAL A 208 3.63 26.19 6.24
C VAL A 208 4.91 26.23 7.04
N ILE A 209 5.94 25.53 6.56
CA ILE A 209 7.25 25.45 7.21
C ILE A 209 8.22 26.31 6.41
N THR A 210 8.73 27.38 7.02
CA THR A 210 9.61 28.35 6.38
C THR A 210 11.01 28.29 6.98
N THR A 211 12.03 28.33 6.13
CA THR A 211 13.43 28.25 6.51
C THR A 211 14.12 29.62 6.54
N ALA A 212 15.38 29.66 6.99
CA ALA A 212 16.13 30.91 7.14
C ALA A 212 16.53 31.53 5.80
N ASN A 213 16.71 30.73 4.75
CA ASN A 213 16.97 31.25 3.41
C ASN A 213 15.69 31.63 2.64
N GLY A 214 14.51 31.53 3.26
CA GLY A 214 13.24 31.91 2.66
C GLY A 214 12.54 30.80 1.89
N ASP A 215 13.08 29.58 1.89
CA ASP A 215 12.39 28.42 1.30
C ASP A 215 11.17 28.07 2.15
N SER A 216 10.12 27.57 1.51
CA SER A 216 8.88 27.24 2.21
C SER A 216 8.18 26.05 1.57
N VAL A 217 7.74 25.11 2.40
CA VAL A 217 6.95 23.94 2.00
C VAL A 217 5.62 23.93 2.74
N LYS A 218 4.57 23.44 2.06
CA LYS A 218 3.21 23.35 2.59
C LYS A 218 2.69 21.93 2.56
N LEU A 219 2.53 21.35 3.74
CA LEU A 219 2.30 19.92 3.93
C LEU A 219 1.12 19.64 4.86
N THR A 220 0.34 18.59 4.58
CA THR A 220 -0.67 18.11 5.52
C THR A 220 -0.04 17.60 6.82
N ASN A 221 -0.82 17.48 7.89
CA ASN A 221 -0.32 17.20 9.24
C ASN A 221 0.54 15.94 9.37
N GLU A 222 0.15 14.87 8.68
CA GLU A 222 0.79 13.57 8.80
C GLU A 222 1.90 13.36 7.77
N HIS A 223 2.07 14.30 6.81
CA HIS A 223 3.11 14.22 5.79
C HIS A 223 4.51 14.15 6.42
N LEU A 224 5.29 13.15 6.03
CA LEU A 224 6.64 12.98 6.56
C LEU A 224 7.66 13.91 5.88
N ILE A 225 8.47 14.62 6.68
CA ILE A 225 9.56 15.47 6.19
C ILE A 225 10.89 15.13 6.87
N TYR A 226 11.98 15.27 6.12
CA TYR A 226 13.33 15.03 6.64
C TYR A 226 13.79 16.21 7.50
N VAL A 227 14.14 15.93 8.75
CA VAL A 227 14.67 16.90 9.69
C VAL A 227 16.01 16.46 10.27
N THR A 228 16.79 17.42 10.71
CA THR A 228 18.05 17.25 11.44
C THR A 228 18.10 18.22 12.63
N ASN A 229 18.99 17.97 13.60
CA ASN A 229 19.21 18.86 14.74
C ASN A 229 20.17 20.02 14.39
N CYS A 230 20.19 20.44 13.13
CA CYS A 230 21.08 21.46 12.59
C CYS A 230 22.59 21.15 12.67
N ASP A 231 22.96 19.90 13.02
CA ASP A 231 24.35 19.43 13.00
C ASP A 231 24.57 18.58 11.73
N PRO A 232 25.53 18.94 10.85
CA PRO A 232 25.92 18.16 9.67
C PRO A 232 26.26 16.69 9.94
N ARG A 233 26.62 16.34 11.18
CA ARG A 233 26.96 14.97 11.59
C ARG A 233 25.75 14.19 12.10
N SER A 234 24.66 14.87 12.41
CA SER A 234 23.48 14.20 12.94
C SER A 234 22.70 13.50 11.82
N PRO A 235 22.18 12.28 12.08
CA PRO A 235 21.44 11.54 11.08
C PRO A 235 20.14 12.28 10.72
N LEU A 236 19.73 12.17 9.45
CA LEU A 236 18.41 12.62 9.02
C LEU A 236 17.33 11.75 9.67
N ARG A 237 16.31 12.40 10.22
CA ARG A 237 15.13 11.77 10.81
C ARG A 237 13.91 12.14 9.99
N LEU A 238 12.91 11.27 9.98
CA LEU A 238 11.59 11.59 9.46
C LEU A 238 10.68 11.94 10.61
N VAL A 239 9.97 13.05 10.48
CA VAL A 239 8.95 13.50 11.42
C VAL A 239 7.72 13.93 10.64
N ARG A 240 6.57 13.93 11.30
CA ARG A 240 5.34 14.45 10.71
C ARG A 240 5.42 15.97 10.62
N ALA A 241 4.81 16.56 9.59
CA ALA A 241 4.85 18.01 9.39
C ALA A 241 4.32 18.79 10.61
N GLN A 242 3.30 18.27 11.30
CA GLN A 242 2.75 18.90 12.51
C GLN A 242 3.70 18.88 13.72
N GLU A 243 4.74 18.04 13.69
CA GLU A 243 5.76 17.92 14.76
C GLU A 243 6.99 18.77 14.49
N VAL A 244 7.05 19.46 13.35
CA VAL A 244 8.17 20.32 13.01
C VAL A 244 8.12 21.59 13.86
N THR A 245 9.24 21.93 14.48
CA THR A 245 9.41 23.14 15.28
C THR A 245 10.63 23.92 14.79
N THR A 246 10.82 25.13 15.31
CA THR A 246 11.99 25.98 15.03
C THR A 246 13.32 25.44 15.57
N ASP A 247 13.29 24.33 16.31
CA ASP A 247 14.50 23.64 16.77
C ASP A 247 15.04 22.66 15.71
N HIS A 248 14.24 22.39 14.68
CA HIS A 248 14.63 21.54 13.56
C HIS A 248 15.29 22.35 12.43
N CYS A 249 16.09 21.65 11.64
CA CYS A 249 16.56 22.09 10.34
C CYS A 249 16.09 21.12 9.25
N LEU A 250 15.83 21.65 8.06
CA LEU A 250 15.51 20.91 6.86
C LEU A 250 16.76 20.77 5.98
N MET A 251 16.67 19.87 5.00
CA MET A 251 17.65 19.80 3.91
C MET A 251 17.10 20.54 2.70
N ALA A 252 17.90 21.41 2.11
CA ALA A 252 17.54 22.18 0.92
C ALA A 252 18.63 22.08 -0.15
N ALA A 253 18.21 22.08 -1.42
CA ALA A 253 19.10 22.02 -2.57
C ALA A 253 18.72 23.10 -3.58
N ARG A 254 19.45 24.21 -3.55
CA ARG A 254 19.15 25.40 -4.37
C ARG A 254 19.98 25.43 -5.65
N ALA A 255 19.39 25.94 -6.72
CA ALA A 255 20.12 26.36 -7.90
C ALA A 255 21.10 27.53 -7.57
N PRO A 256 22.21 27.70 -8.32
CA PRO A 256 22.65 26.90 -9.47
C PRO A 256 23.53 25.70 -9.10
N VAL A 257 24.04 25.64 -7.86
CA VAL A 257 25.03 24.62 -7.44
C VAL A 257 24.39 23.27 -7.11
N ARG A 258 23.09 23.26 -6.77
CA ARG A 258 22.29 22.07 -6.42
C ARG A 258 23.06 21.10 -5.52
N LYS A 259 23.39 21.58 -4.32
CA LYS A 259 23.98 20.77 -3.25
C LYS A 259 23.04 20.77 -2.05
N LEU A 260 22.83 19.59 -1.46
CA LEU A 260 22.10 19.47 -0.21
C LEU A 260 22.81 20.23 0.92
N THR A 261 22.09 21.15 1.53
CA THR A 261 22.55 22.00 2.63
C THR A 261 21.53 22.00 3.75
N ILE A 262 22.00 22.16 4.99
CA ILE A 262 21.12 22.32 6.16
C ILE A 262 20.56 23.74 6.17
N ASP A 263 19.25 23.87 6.37
CA ASP A 263 18.59 25.15 6.54
C ASP A 263 17.66 25.16 7.75
N ARG A 264 17.75 26.21 8.57
CA ARG A 264 17.04 26.29 9.85
C ARG A 264 15.60 26.68 9.67
N VAL A 265 14.68 25.98 10.33
CA VAL A 265 13.27 26.38 10.39
C VAL A 265 13.15 27.65 11.22
N THR A 266 12.59 28.70 10.65
CA THR A 266 12.37 29.99 11.31
C THR A 266 10.92 30.21 11.70
N ASN A 267 9.99 29.60 10.98
CA ASN A 267 8.57 29.75 11.21
C ASN A 267 7.79 28.50 10.83
N VAL A 268 6.79 28.15 11.63
CA VAL A 268 5.81 27.10 11.32
C VAL A 268 4.43 27.68 11.59
N THR A 269 3.59 27.76 10.56
CA THR A 269 2.21 28.28 10.64
C THR A 269 1.23 27.33 9.95
N LYS A 270 -0.07 27.63 10.07
CA LYS A 270 -1.14 26.87 9.42
C LYS A 270 -1.83 27.73 8.37
N THR A 271 -2.17 27.12 7.25
CA THR A 271 -3.01 27.71 6.20
C THR A 271 -4.07 26.70 5.76
N HIS A 272 -5.14 27.18 5.12
CA HIS A 272 -6.13 26.33 4.49
C HIS A 272 -6.12 26.63 3.00
N GLU A 273 -5.82 25.61 2.19
CA GLU A 273 -5.75 25.76 0.73
C GLU A 273 -6.51 24.65 0.04
N ARG A 274 -6.89 24.94 -1.21
CA ARG A 274 -7.57 23.99 -2.08
C ARG A 274 -6.55 23.26 -2.93
N GLY A 275 -6.73 21.96 -3.07
CA GLY A 275 -5.92 21.11 -3.94
C GLY A 275 -4.75 20.48 -3.20
N ILE A 276 -4.79 19.15 -3.06
CA ILE A 276 -3.74 18.38 -2.40
C ILE A 276 -3.25 17.22 -3.26
N TYR A 277 -1.94 17.03 -3.27
CA TYR A 277 -1.25 16.13 -4.20
C TYR A 277 -0.18 15.33 -3.46
N ALA A 278 -0.11 14.03 -3.74
CA ALA A 278 0.92 13.14 -3.21
C ALA A 278 1.60 12.41 -4.39
N PRO A 279 2.49 13.09 -5.14
CA PRO A 279 3.26 12.43 -6.16
C PRO A 279 4.21 11.44 -5.52
N LEU A 280 4.41 10.33 -6.21
CA LEU A 280 5.37 9.34 -5.83
C LEU A 280 6.44 9.23 -6.90
N THR A 281 7.68 9.49 -6.52
CA THR A 281 8.86 9.36 -7.37
C THR A 281 9.42 7.96 -7.33
N SER A 282 10.33 7.67 -8.26
CA SER A 282 10.98 6.38 -8.36
C SER A 282 11.94 6.05 -7.19
N THR A 283 12.35 7.09 -6.49
CA THR A 283 13.33 7.12 -5.40
C THR A 283 12.64 7.18 -4.03
N GLY A 284 11.41 7.68 -3.97
CA GLY A 284 10.65 7.81 -2.72
C GLY A 284 10.81 9.15 -2.02
N ASP A 285 11.42 10.13 -2.69
CA ASP A 285 11.65 11.47 -2.22
C ASP A 285 11.59 12.48 -3.37
N ILE A 286 11.41 13.75 -3.03
CA ILE A 286 11.22 14.85 -3.98
C ILE A 286 11.74 16.15 -3.40
N ILE A 287 12.26 17.04 -4.25
CA ILE A 287 12.66 18.39 -3.88
C ILE A 287 11.58 19.36 -4.36
N VAL A 288 10.96 20.07 -3.42
CA VAL A 288 9.80 20.94 -3.64
C VAL A 288 10.09 22.30 -3.01
N ASN A 289 10.01 23.38 -3.77
CA ASN A 289 10.49 24.72 -3.37
C ASN A 289 11.89 24.64 -2.74
N ASP A 290 12.80 23.93 -3.41
CA ASP A 290 14.17 23.64 -2.96
C ASP A 290 14.29 22.81 -1.66
N VAL A 291 13.19 22.42 -1.01
CA VAL A 291 13.18 21.62 0.22
C VAL A 291 13.06 20.12 -0.09
N TYR A 292 13.97 19.34 0.49
CA TYR A 292 13.98 17.88 0.37
C TYR A 292 12.93 17.22 1.27
N SER A 293 11.97 16.53 0.66
CA SER A 293 10.77 15.98 1.31
C SER A 293 10.56 14.50 0.97
N SER A 294 9.83 13.78 1.83
CA SER A 294 9.41 12.38 1.57
C SER A 294 8.29 12.34 0.53
N CYS A 295 8.24 11.30 -0.30
CA CYS A 295 7.03 10.95 -1.08
C CYS A 295 6.22 9.81 -0.45
N HIS A 296 6.68 9.27 0.69
CA HIS A 296 6.10 8.09 1.33
C HIS A 296 5.11 8.44 2.43
N SER A 297 3.98 7.74 2.42
CA SER A 297 2.84 7.91 3.33
C SER A 297 2.90 7.10 4.64
N ASN A 298 4.07 6.53 4.96
CA ASN A 298 4.37 5.92 6.27
C ASN A 298 5.86 5.50 6.32
N LEU A 299 6.49 5.56 7.50
CA LEU A 299 7.84 5.03 7.72
C LEU A 299 7.91 3.50 7.50
N ALA A 300 6.83 2.77 7.82
CA ALA A 300 6.68 1.33 7.56
C ALA A 300 6.36 1.02 6.09
N ALA A 301 5.77 1.98 5.37
CA ALA A 301 5.44 1.84 3.96
C ALA A 301 6.68 1.99 3.07
N ARG A 302 7.79 2.59 3.52
CA ARG A 302 9.01 2.76 2.70
C ARG A 302 9.52 1.47 2.08
N THR A 303 9.69 0.42 2.88
CA THR A 303 10.21 -0.88 2.41
C THR A 303 9.22 -1.59 1.49
N ILE A 304 7.92 -1.47 1.80
CA ILE A 304 6.84 -2.13 1.06
C ILE A 304 6.58 -1.42 -0.26
N GLN A 305 6.49 -0.09 -0.25
CA GLN A 305 6.36 0.76 -1.43
C GLN A 305 7.56 0.54 -2.36
N GLN A 306 8.81 0.59 -1.88
CA GLN A 306 9.99 0.31 -2.71
C GLN A 306 9.94 -1.07 -3.38
N PHE A 307 9.43 -2.10 -2.69
CA PHE A 307 9.22 -3.42 -3.25
C PHE A 307 8.13 -3.43 -4.33
N PHE A 308 6.95 -2.86 -4.05
CA PHE A 308 5.86 -2.73 -5.02
C PHE A 308 6.30 -1.96 -6.28
N PHE A 309 7.07 -0.89 -6.13
CA PHE A 309 7.54 -0.08 -7.25
C PHE A 309 8.67 -0.73 -8.04
N GLY A 310 9.51 -1.55 -7.39
CA GLY A 310 10.45 -2.43 -8.10
C GLY A 310 9.71 -3.44 -8.99
N VAL A 311 8.65 -4.06 -8.48
CA VAL A 311 7.82 -5.01 -9.24
C VAL A 311 7.08 -4.30 -10.37
N TYR A 312 6.43 -3.16 -10.10
CA TYR A 312 5.74 -2.34 -11.11
C TYR A 312 6.68 -1.92 -12.24
N ARG A 313 7.90 -1.43 -11.93
CA ARG A 313 8.90 -1.09 -12.95
C ARG A 313 9.34 -2.28 -13.78
N SER A 314 9.54 -3.43 -13.14
CA SER A 314 9.92 -4.66 -13.85
C SER A 314 8.84 -5.08 -14.85
N ILE A 315 7.57 -4.98 -14.45
CA ILE A 315 6.41 -5.27 -15.29
C ILE A 315 6.28 -4.24 -16.42
N HIS A 316 6.31 -2.94 -16.11
CA HIS A 316 6.17 -1.87 -17.11
C HIS A 316 7.33 -1.86 -18.13
N ARG A 317 8.55 -2.16 -17.69
CA ARG A 317 9.72 -2.29 -18.57
C ARG A 317 9.63 -3.52 -19.48
N SER A 318 8.88 -4.54 -19.07
CA SER A 318 8.61 -5.75 -19.86
C SER A 318 7.39 -5.62 -20.78
N LEU A 319 6.48 -4.66 -20.50
CA LEU A 319 5.20 -4.45 -21.20
C LEU A 319 5.08 -3.08 -21.89
N SER A 320 6.18 -2.32 -22.03
CA SER A 320 6.19 -0.98 -22.65
C SER A 320 5.73 -0.93 -24.11
N PHE A 321 5.44 -2.08 -24.73
CA PHE A 321 4.88 -2.20 -26.07
C PHE A 321 3.33 -2.20 -26.11
N ILE A 322 2.64 -2.40 -24.97
CA ILE A 322 1.20 -2.76 -24.96
C ILE A 322 0.30 -1.77 -24.18
N MET A 323 0.84 -0.96 -23.26
CA MET A 323 0.02 -0.05 -22.44
C MET A 323 -0.09 1.35 -23.05
N PRO A 324 -1.30 1.89 -23.30
CA PRO A 324 -1.47 3.29 -23.68
C PRO A 324 -1.29 4.21 -22.47
N GLU A 325 -0.86 5.43 -22.78
CA GLU A 325 -0.66 6.54 -21.85
C GLU A 325 -1.99 7.08 -21.30
N GLU A 326 -1.93 7.58 -20.07
CA GLU A 326 -2.91 8.38 -19.33
C GLU A 326 -3.95 7.69 -18.42
N GLY A 327 -3.94 8.11 -17.14
CA GLY A 327 -5.16 8.67 -16.54
C GLY A 327 -5.72 7.99 -15.30
N ALA A 328 -5.46 6.71 -15.05
CA ALA A 328 -6.01 6.03 -13.88
C ALA A 328 -4.96 5.18 -13.18
N LEU A 329 -4.93 5.26 -11.85
CA LEU A 329 -4.27 4.28 -11.00
C LEU A 329 -4.62 2.88 -11.51
N PRO A 330 -3.66 1.94 -11.64
CA PRO A 330 -4.01 0.56 -11.90
C PRO A 330 -5.01 0.11 -10.83
N LEU A 331 -6.09 -0.55 -11.26
CA LEU A 331 -7.15 -1.08 -10.41
C LEU A 331 -6.55 -1.74 -9.16
N GLY A 332 -6.95 -1.28 -7.96
CA GLY A 332 -6.57 -1.85 -6.68
C GLY A 332 -5.56 -1.06 -5.84
N VAL A 333 -4.91 -0.02 -6.38
CA VAL A 333 -3.93 0.75 -5.59
C VAL A 333 -4.59 1.57 -4.46
N GLY A 334 -5.79 2.14 -4.69
CA GLY A 334 -6.55 2.81 -3.62
C GLY A 334 -6.97 1.87 -2.49
N TYR A 335 -7.26 0.60 -2.82
CA TYR A 335 -7.63 -0.42 -1.84
C TYR A 335 -6.42 -0.89 -1.03
N LEU A 336 -5.27 -1.09 -1.69
CA LEU A 336 -3.99 -1.37 -1.04
C LEU A 336 -3.66 -0.28 -0.01
N LEU A 337 -3.73 1.00 -0.39
CA LEU A 337 -3.48 2.12 0.52
C LEU A 337 -4.42 2.11 1.74
N SER A 338 -5.72 1.85 1.56
CA SER A 338 -6.68 1.73 2.68
C SER A 338 -6.50 0.48 3.55
N SER A 339 -5.93 -0.60 3.00
CA SER A 339 -5.71 -1.86 3.73
C SER A 339 -4.44 -1.83 4.58
N PHE A 340 -3.54 -0.87 4.35
CA PHE A 340 -2.25 -0.80 5.04
C PHE A 340 -2.34 -0.23 6.46
N ASP A 341 -3.39 0.53 6.80
CA ASP A 341 -3.64 0.99 8.18
C ASP A 341 -4.11 -0.14 9.12
N VAL A 342 -4.56 -1.27 8.58
CA VAL A 342 -4.95 -2.45 9.39
C VAL A 342 -3.71 -3.18 9.95
N PHE A 343 -2.52 -2.94 9.39
CA PHE A 343 -1.29 -3.68 9.73
C PHE A 343 -0.23 -2.85 10.48
N ILE A 344 -0.54 -1.60 10.85
CA ILE A 344 0.36 -0.77 11.65
C ILE A 344 -0.17 -0.71 13.07
N PRO A 345 0.53 -1.29 14.07
CA PRO A 345 0.12 -1.14 15.45
C PRO A 345 0.31 0.33 15.86
N THR A 346 -0.79 1.02 16.12
CA THR A 346 -0.79 2.25 16.91
C THR A 346 -0.23 1.94 18.29
N LYS A 347 0.87 2.59 18.68
CA LYS A 347 1.26 2.64 20.09
C LYS A 347 0.27 3.47 20.89
#